data_AF-A0A4U8T6K8-F1
#
_entry.id   AF-A0A4U8T6K8-F1
#
_cell.length_a   1.000
_cell.length_b   1.000
_cell.length_c   1.000
_cell.angle_alpha   90.00
_cell.angle_beta   90.00
_cell.angle_gamma   90.00
#
_symmetry.space_group_name_H-M   'P 1'
#
loop_
_entity.id
_entity.type
_entity.pdbx_description
1 polymer ?
#
loop_
_entity_poly.entity_id
_entity_poly.type
_entity_poly.pdbx_seq_one_letter_code
_entity_poly.pdbx_strand_id
1 'polypeptide(L)'
;MGLLNANTIKPTDKPKDTKIQVIVDGKEYCYSPVFTQNEGYVYITYCSRAKPVRYDVFECIGFYINNTWLCLSAPSHVTGYDDEETAS
;
A
#
# COMPACT_ATOMS: atom_id res chain seq x y z
N MET A 1 -25.66 3.21 -26.11
CA MET A 1 -25.11 3.90 -24.93
C MET A 1 -26.23 4.01 -23.91
N GLY A 2 -26.28 3.10 -22.94
CA GLY A 2 -27.28 3.15 -21.87
C GLY A 2 -26.82 4.13 -20.79
N LEU A 3 -27.68 5.09 -20.46
CA LEU A 3 -27.48 5.99 -19.32
C LEU A 3 -27.69 5.18 -18.04
N LEU A 4 -26.62 4.95 -17.28
CA LEU A 4 -26.73 4.37 -15.94
C LEU A 4 -27.46 5.39 -15.06
N ASN A 5 -28.63 5.00 -14.56
CA ASN A 5 -29.42 5.79 -13.63
C ASN A 5 -28.65 5.88 -12.30
N ALA A 6 -28.33 7.09 -11.84
CA ALA A 6 -27.49 7.33 -10.65
C ALA A 6 -28.04 6.68 -9.36
N ASN A 7 -29.34 6.33 -9.35
CA ASN A 7 -30.02 5.70 -8.23
C ASN A 7 -29.75 4.19 -8.07
N THR A 8 -29.04 3.54 -8.99
CA THR A 8 -28.69 2.10 -8.90
C THR A 8 -27.20 1.87 -8.59
N ILE A 9 -26.42 2.92 -8.35
CA ILE A 9 -25.00 2.80 -8.01
C ILE A 9 -24.91 2.63 -6.49
N LYS A 10 -24.61 1.42 -6.04
CA LYS A 10 -24.29 1.17 -4.63
C LYS A 10 -23.08 2.04 -4.25
N PRO A 11 -23.16 2.85 -3.18
CA PRO A 11 -22.00 3.59 -2.72
C PRO A 11 -20.85 2.62 -2.46
N THR A 12 -19.67 2.98 -2.96
CA THR A 12 -18.44 2.28 -2.60
C THR A 12 -18.31 2.21 -1.08
N ASP A 13 -17.93 1.05 -0.56
CA ASP A 13 -17.66 0.90 0.87
C ASP A 13 -16.64 1.96 1.30
N LYS A 14 -16.83 2.54 2.48
CA LYS A 14 -15.85 3.50 3.01
C LYS A 14 -14.49 2.81 3.10
N PRO A 15 -13.40 3.47 2.66
CA PRO A 15 -12.09 2.87 2.76
C PRO A 15 -11.77 2.55 4.23
N LYS A 16 -11.17 1.39 4.45
CA LYS A 16 -10.76 0.92 5.78
C LYS A 16 -9.26 1.09 5.90
N ASP A 17 -8.87 1.92 6.86
CA ASP A 17 -7.46 2.15 7.15
C ASP A 17 -7.01 1.13 8.21
N THR A 18 -6.04 0.28 7.87
CA THR A 18 -5.51 -0.77 8.75
C THR A 18 -4.00 -0.88 8.63
N LYS A 19 -3.32 -1.43 9.63
CA LYS A 19 -1.89 -1.71 9.52
C LYS A 19 -1.68 -3.02 8.76
N ILE A 20 -0.64 -3.08 7.92
CA ILE A 20 -0.24 -4.34 7.29
C ILE A 20 0.70 -5.06 8.25
N GLN A 21 0.17 -6.08 8.90
CA GLN A 21 0.92 -6.91 9.83
C GLN A 21 1.70 -8.01 9.10
N VAL A 22 2.88 -8.30 9.61
CA VAL A 22 3.72 -9.44 9.23
C VAL A 22 4.22 -10.15 10.47
N ILE A 23 4.46 -11.46 10.35
CA ILE A 23 5.03 -12.28 11.42
C ILE A 23 6.48 -12.60 11.05
N VAL A 24 7.43 -12.22 11.91
CA VAL A 24 8.86 -12.52 11.74
C VAL A 24 9.33 -13.23 13.00
N ASP A 25 9.78 -14.47 12.87
CA ASP A 25 10.23 -15.32 13.98
C ASP A 25 9.22 -15.37 15.16
N GLY A 26 7.94 -15.54 14.84
CA GLY A 26 6.86 -15.61 15.83
C GLY A 26 6.52 -14.28 16.50
N LYS A 27 7.09 -13.16 16.05
CA LYS A 27 6.80 -11.81 16.56
C LYS A 27 6.04 -11.00 15.52
N GLU A 28 5.13 -10.16 16.01
CA GLU A 28 4.30 -9.29 15.18
C GLU A 28 5.02 -7.97 14.86
N TYR A 29 5.09 -7.66 13.58
CA TYR A 29 5.59 -6.39 13.06
C TYR A 29 4.65 -5.86 12.00
N CYS A 30 4.89 -4.63 11.56
CA CYS A 30 4.10 -4.00 10.52
C CYS A 30 5.00 -3.31 9.51
N TYR A 31 4.54 -3.27 8.25
CA TYR A 31 5.16 -2.45 7.22
C TYR A 31 4.89 -0.97 7.46
N SER A 32 5.91 -0.13 7.27
CA SER A 32 5.82 1.32 7.36
C SER A 32 6.65 1.95 6.25
N PRO A 33 6.21 3.05 5.64
CA PRO A 33 6.98 3.72 4.63
C PRO A 33 8.02 4.63 5.30
N VAL A 34 9.17 4.81 4.66
CA VAL A 34 10.12 5.88 4.96
C VAL A 34 10.57 6.50 3.65
N PHE A 35 10.55 7.82 3.61
CA PHE A 35 11.02 8.59 2.47
C PHE A 35 12.30 9.30 2.89
N THR A 36 13.38 9.02 2.18
CA THR A 36 14.64 9.76 2.24
C THR A 36 14.64 10.83 1.14
N GLN A 37 15.73 11.58 0.98
CA GLN A 37 15.79 12.65 -0.03
C GLN A 37 15.47 12.18 -1.45
N ASN A 38 15.88 10.95 -1.82
CA ASN A 38 15.76 10.47 -3.20
C ASN A 38 14.98 9.16 -3.33
N GLU A 39 14.65 8.48 -2.23
CA GLU A 39 14.15 7.10 -2.28
C GLU A 39 13.02 6.88 -1.28
N GLY A 40 12.04 6.06 -1.69
CA GLY A 40 10.97 5.56 -0.83
C GLY A 40 11.21 4.09 -0.50
N TYR A 41 11.28 3.76 0.78
CA TYR A 41 11.41 2.38 1.27
C TYR A 41 10.17 1.96 2.04
N VAL A 42 9.90 0.66 2.04
CA VAL A 42 8.97 0.03 2.99
C VAL A 42 9.80 -0.82 3.93
N TYR A 43 9.81 -0.48 5.22
CA TYR A 43 10.59 -1.19 6.22
C TYR A 43 9.66 -1.83 7.26
N ILE A 44 10.20 -2.82 7.98
CA ILE A 44 9.50 -3.54 9.05
C ILE A 44 9.77 -2.81 10.36
N THR A 45 8.71 -2.50 11.11
CA THR A 45 8.79 -1.85 12.42
C THR A 45 7.77 -2.43 13.39
N TYR A 46 7.86 -2.06 14.67
CA TYR A 46 6.84 -2.42 15.65
C TYR A 46 5.48 -1.85 15.23
N CYS A 47 4.43 -2.66 15.27
CA CYS A 47 3.08 -2.22 14.89
C CYS A 47 2.58 -1.01 15.70
N SER A 48 3.07 -0.80 16.93
CA SER A 48 2.77 0.40 17.71
C SER A 48 3.26 1.70 17.07
N ARG A 49 4.28 1.64 16.19
CA ARG A 49 4.88 2.78 15.49
C ARG A 49 4.39 2.93 14.05
N ALA A 50 3.91 1.85 13.44
CA ALA A 50 3.39 1.87 12.08
C ALA A 50 2.10 2.71 11.99
N LYS A 51 1.99 3.50 10.92
CA LYS A 51 0.76 4.20 10.57
C LYS A 51 -0.18 3.26 9.80
N PRO A 52 -1.51 3.37 9.98
CA PRO A 52 -2.47 2.66 9.13
C PRO A 52 -2.28 3.03 7.66
N VAL A 53 -2.56 2.07 6.80
CA VAL A 53 -2.59 2.22 5.34
C VAL A 53 -4.01 2.00 4.84
N ARG A 54 -4.30 2.54 3.68
CA ARG A 54 -5.59 2.36 3.02
C ARG A 54 -5.45 1.31 1.93
N TYR A 55 -6.33 0.32 1.94
CA TYR A 55 -6.59 -0.49 0.76
C TYR A 55 -7.71 0.20 -0.04
N ASP A 56 -7.37 0.69 -1.23
CA ASP A 56 -8.31 1.41 -2.08
C ASP A 56 -9.04 0.45 -3.06
N VAL A 57 -10.11 0.93 -3.68
CA VAL A 57 -10.91 0.16 -4.67
C VAL A 57 -10.14 -0.28 -5.91
N PHE A 58 -8.97 0.32 -6.13
CA PHE A 58 -8.04 -0.03 -7.21
C PHE A 58 -6.97 -1.02 -6.77
N GLU A 59 -7.20 -1.73 -5.65
CA GLU A 59 -6.27 -2.71 -5.06
C GLU A 59 -4.91 -2.10 -4.68
N CYS A 60 -4.86 -0.77 -4.55
CA CYS A 60 -3.67 -0.03 -4.20
C CYS A 60 -3.51 0.05 -2.67
N ILE A 61 -2.29 -0.19 -2.18
CA ILE A 61 -1.92 0.09 -0.80
C ILE A 61 -1.41 1.53 -0.72
N GLY A 62 -2.20 2.41 -0.10
CA GLY A 62 -1.91 3.83 0.05
C GLY A 62 -1.40 4.20 1.44
N PHE A 63 -0.31 4.97 1.48
CA PHE A 63 0.18 5.63 2.70
C PHE A 63 -0.20 7.12 2.69
N TYR A 64 -0.71 7.62 3.81
CA TYR A 64 -1.03 9.03 3.97
C TYR A 64 0.15 9.83 4.54
N ILE A 65 0.76 10.69 3.71
CA ILE A 65 1.99 11.41 4.02
C ILE A 65 1.86 12.85 3.52
N ASN A 66 2.16 13.82 4.38
CA ASN A 66 2.13 15.25 4.06
C ASN A 66 0.85 15.66 3.30
N ASN A 67 -0.30 15.23 3.81
CA ASN A 67 -1.62 15.52 3.26
C ASN A 67 -1.92 14.92 1.87
N THR A 68 -1.18 13.88 1.48
CA THR A 68 -1.26 13.21 0.17
C THR A 68 -1.28 11.69 0.36
N TRP A 69 -2.02 10.98 -0.51
CA TRP A 69 -1.97 9.52 -0.59
C TRP A 69 -0.90 9.08 -1.60
N LEU A 70 0.06 8.29 -1.14
CA LEU A 70 1.10 7.69 -1.98
C LEU A 70 0.84 6.19 -2.07
N CYS A 71 0.64 5.68 -3.29
CA CYS A 71 0.42 4.26 -3.54
C CYS A 71 1.74 3.52 -3.67
N LEU A 72 1.80 2.30 -3.14
CA LEU A 72 2.91 1.41 -3.37
C LEU A 72 2.91 0.87 -4.80
N SER A 73 4.08 0.89 -5.42
CA SER A 73 4.38 0.20 -6.66
C SER A 73 5.55 -0.75 -6.42
N ALA A 74 5.41 -2.01 -6.82
CA ALA A 74 6.53 -2.93 -6.90
C ALA A 74 7.14 -2.83 -8.31
N PRO A 75 8.45 -2.56 -8.45
CA PRO A 75 9.11 -2.75 -9.73
C PRO A 75 9.09 -4.23 -10.13
N SER A 76 9.28 -4.53 -11.41
CA SER A 76 9.45 -5.91 -11.89
C SER A 76 10.64 -6.62 -11.25
N HIS A 77 11.65 -5.86 -10.80
CA HIS A 77 12.86 -6.37 -10.14
C HIS A 77 13.17 -5.59 -8.89
N VAL A 78 13.47 -6.29 -7.78
CA VAL A 78 13.79 -5.67 -6.48
C VAL A 78 15.03 -4.76 -6.56
N THR A 79 15.96 -5.06 -7.49
CA THR A 79 17.19 -4.28 -7.73
C THR A 79 16.99 -3.14 -8.74
N GLY A 80 15.89 -3.14 -9.50
CA GLY A 80 15.63 -2.13 -10.53
C GLY A 80 16.59 -2.16 -11.73
N TYR A 81 17.42 -3.19 -11.88
CA TYR A 81 18.32 -3.39 -13.03
C TYR A 81 17.72 -4.46 -13.96
N ASP A 82 17.41 -4.04 -15.19
CA ASP A 82 17.08 -4.76 -16.43
C ASP A 82 16.57 -6.22 -16.36
N ASP A 83 15.34 -6.42 -16.87
CA ASP A 83 14.79 -7.53 -17.67
C ASP A 83 15.12 -9.02 -17.35
N GLU A 84 15.50 -9.38 -16.13
CA GLU A 84 15.56 -10.79 -15.72
C GLU A 84 14.62 -11.06 -14.55
N GLU A 85 13.44 -11.62 -14.85
CA GLU A 85 12.42 -12.00 -13.87
C GLU A 85 13.12 -12.67 -12.69
N THR A 86 13.08 -12.02 -11.53
CA THR A 86 13.41 -12.71 -10.28
C THR A 86 12.19 -13.56 -9.95
N ALA A 87 12.01 -14.63 -10.71
CA ALA A 87 10.95 -15.60 -10.54
C ALA A 87 10.99 -16.11 -9.09
N SER A 88 9.83 -16.08 -8.44
CA SER A 88 9.55 -16.94 -7.29
C SER A 88 9.33 -18.37 -7.75
#